data_AF-A0A6I3U725-F1
#
_entry.id   AF-A0A6I3U725-F1
#
_cell.length_a   1.000
_cell.length_b   1.000
_cell.length_c   1.000
_cell.angle_alpha   90.00
_cell.angle_beta   90.00
_cell.angle_gamma   90.00
#
_symmetry.space_group_name_H-M   'P 1'
#
loop_
_entity.id
_entity.type
_entity.pdbx_description
1 polymer ?
#
loop_
_entity_poly.entity_id
_entity_poly.type
_entity_poly.pdbx_seq_one_letter_code
_entity_poly.pdbx_strand_id
1 'polypeptide(L)' 'YTGNPNSDPRAKRLEKIETINREIIDMAGGAGSSNGTGGMLTKIKAATIATESGVPVYICSSLKADAMIEAAEETK' A
#
# COMPACT_ATOMS: atom_id res chain seq x y z
N TYR A 1 -0.39 -3.87 -5.04
CA TYR A 1 -0.66 -4.91 -6.06
C TYR A 1 -0.11 -4.42 -7.38
N THR A 2 0.20 -5.30 -8.34
CA THR A 2 0.67 -4.93 -9.69
C THR A 2 -0.43 -4.30 -10.57
N GLY A 3 -1.65 -4.19 -10.05
CA GLY A 3 -2.83 -3.60 -10.68
C GLY A 3 -3.98 -3.54 -9.68
N ASN A 4 -5.17 -3.07 -10.10
CA ASN A 4 -6.37 -3.08 -9.25
C ASN A 4 -6.95 -4.51 -9.15
N PRO A 5 -6.89 -5.17 -7.98
CA PRO A 5 -7.32 -6.55 -7.84
C PRO A 5 -8.84 -6.76 -8.01
N ASN A 6 -9.65 -5.70 -7.96
CA ASN A 6 -11.08 -5.79 -8.23
C ASN A 6 -11.41 -5.90 -9.73
N SER A 7 -10.49 -5.48 -10.62
CA SER A 7 -10.70 -5.44 -12.07
C SER A 7 -9.69 -6.28 -12.86
N ASP A 8 -8.51 -6.55 -12.31
CA ASP A 8 -7.49 -7.41 -12.92
C ASP A 8 -7.25 -8.65 -12.06
N PRO A 9 -7.79 -9.83 -12.45
CA PRO A 9 -7.56 -11.09 -11.75
C PRO A 9 -6.09 -11.53 -11.70
N ARG A 10 -5.22 -10.95 -12.55
CA ARG A 10 -3.78 -11.25 -12.56
C ARG A 10 -2.99 -10.34 -11.64
N ALA A 11 -3.63 -9.36 -10.98
CA ALA A 11 -2.97 -8.45 -10.07
C ALA A 11 -2.34 -9.22 -8.90
N LYS A 12 -1.02 -9.12 -8.75
CA LYS A 12 -0.28 -9.78 -7.68
C LYS A 12 -0.04 -8.82 -6.53
N ARG A 13 -0.10 -9.29 -5.29
CA ARG A 13 0.29 -8.50 -4.12
C ARG A 13 1.78 -8.19 -4.21
N LEU A 14 2.15 -6.95 -3.87
CA LEU A 14 3.54 -6.56 -3.69
C LEU A 14 3.82 -6.71 -2.19
N GLU A 15 4.70 -7.63 -1.80
CA GLU A 15 4.94 -7.95 -0.39
C GLU A 15 5.83 -6.91 0.28
N LYS A 16 6.87 -6.44 -0.40
CA LYS A 16 7.80 -5.41 0.07
C LYS A 16 8.12 -4.42 -1.05
N ILE A 17 8.23 -3.16 -0.69
CA ILE A 17 8.65 -2.06 -1.58
C ILE A 17 9.80 -1.35 -0.88
N GLU A 18 11.01 -1.45 -1.41
CA GLU A 18 12.19 -0.79 -0.83
C GLU A 18 12.22 0.72 -1.12
N THR A 19 11.67 1.13 -2.25
CA THR A 19 11.63 2.52 -2.67
C THR A 19 10.31 2.81 -3.36
N ILE A 20 9.60 3.84 -2.88
CA ILE A 20 8.40 4.34 -3.54
C ILE A 20 8.86 5.23 -4.70
N ASN A 21 8.90 4.67 -5.90
CA ASN A 21 9.24 5.38 -7.12
C ASN A 21 7.99 5.86 -7.87
N ARG A 22 8.20 6.55 -9.00
CA ARG A 22 7.11 7.04 -9.86
C ARG A 22 6.20 5.91 -10.36
N GLU A 23 6.74 4.74 -10.67
CA GLU A 23 5.96 3.57 -11.12
C GLU A 23 5.00 3.07 -10.04
N ILE A 24 5.44 3.04 -8.77
CA ILE A 24 4.57 2.69 -7.63
C ILE A 24 3.41 3.69 -7.50
N ILE A 25 3.70 4.99 -7.65
CA ILE A 25 2.69 6.05 -7.57
C ILE A 25 1.69 5.93 -8.72
N ASP A 26 2.17 5.72 -9.95
CA ASP A 26 1.35 5.57 -11.14
C ASP A 26 0.45 4.32 -11.03
N MET A 27 0.97 3.20 -10.52
CA MET A 27 0.18 2.00 -10.22
C MET A 27 -0.92 2.24 -9.18
N ALA A 28 -0.70 3.14 -8.22
CA ALA A 28 -1.67 3.48 -7.18
C ALA A 28 -2.73 4.50 -7.62
N GLY A 29 -2.51 5.19 -8.74
CA GLY A 29 -3.39 6.20 -9.31
C GLY A 29 -4.62 5.64 -10.05
N GLY A 30 -4.71 4.32 -10.24
CA GLY A 30 -5.88 3.65 -10.82
C GLY A 30 -7.13 3.71 -9.93
N ALA A 31 -8.29 3.89 -10.57
CA ALA A 31 -9.67 4.05 -10.05
C ALA A 31 -9.94 3.72 -8.57
N GLY A 32 -10.56 4.70 -7.89
CA GLY A 32 -10.85 4.74 -6.45
C GLY A 32 -11.54 3.49 -5.91
N SER A 33 -10.98 2.94 -4.83
CA SER A 33 -11.60 1.90 -4.02
C SER A 33 -12.80 2.46 -3.25
N SER A 34 -13.86 1.65 -3.10
CA SER A 34 -15.08 1.95 -2.35
C SER A 34 -14.87 2.30 -0.86
N ASN A 35 -13.70 2.00 -0.28
CA ASN A 35 -13.37 2.30 1.12
C ASN A 35 -12.46 3.53 1.25
N GLY A 36 -13.09 4.69 1.52
CA GLY A 36 -12.45 5.96 1.88
C GLY A 36 -12.20 6.90 0.71
N THR A 37 -12.45 8.20 0.92
CA THR A 37 -12.37 9.28 -0.10
C THR A 37 -10.99 9.46 -0.75
N GLY A 38 -9.93 8.83 -0.22
CA GLY A 38 -8.55 8.96 -0.70
C GLY A 38 -7.97 7.79 -1.52
N GLY A 39 -8.66 6.64 -1.62
CA GLY A 39 -8.18 5.49 -2.42
C GLY A 39 -6.78 4.96 -2.04
N MET A 40 -6.10 4.28 -2.97
CA MET A 40 -4.75 3.75 -2.79
C MET A 40 -3.67 4.83 -2.99
N LEU A 41 -3.87 5.75 -3.93
CA LEU A 41 -2.95 6.86 -4.21
C LEU A 41 -2.63 7.69 -2.95
N THR A 42 -3.63 8.05 -2.15
CA THR A 42 -3.39 8.82 -0.92
C THR A 42 -2.62 8.03 0.12
N LYS A 43 -2.83 6.71 0.22
CA LYS A 43 -2.04 5.84 1.11
C LYS A 43 -0.57 5.78 0.68
N ILE A 44 -0.30 5.69 -0.62
CA ILE A 44 1.06 5.74 -1.16
C ILE A 44 1.72 7.11 -0.93
N LYS A 45 0.98 8.22 -1.09
CA LYS A 45 1.50 9.56 -0.76
C LYS A 45 1.87 9.70 0.71
N ALA A 46 1.01 9.23 1.62
CA ALA A 46 1.32 9.21 3.05
C ALA A 46 2.53 8.31 3.36
N ALA A 47 2.59 7.14 2.72
CA ALA A 47 3.73 6.25 2.86
C ALA A 47 5.03 6.89 2.39
N THR A 48 5.00 7.62 1.28
CA THR A 48 6.15 8.38 0.74
C THR A 48 6.71 9.32 1.81
N ILE A 49 5.86 10.19 2.37
CA ILE A 49 6.24 11.17 3.40
C ILE A 49 6.87 10.49 4.63
N ALA A 50 6.26 9.40 5.11
CA ALA A 50 6.75 8.66 6.26
C ALA A 50 8.11 7.99 5.97
N THR A 51 8.23 7.31 4.82
CA THR A 51 9.46 6.61 4.44
C THR A 51 10.63 7.56 4.15
N GLU A 52 10.35 8.76 3.60
CA GLU A 52 11.37 9.82 3.43
C GLU A 52 11.89 10.32 4.79
N SER A 53 11.10 10.19 5.85
CA SER A 53 11.50 10.50 7.23
C SER A 53 12.15 9.30 7.96
N GLY A 54 12.43 8.20 7.26
CA GLY A 54 13.00 6.98 7.84
C GLY A 54 12.00 6.15 8.65
N VAL A 55 10.69 6.40 8.52
CA VAL A 55 9.64 5.64 9.21
C VAL A 55 9.10 4.56 8.28
N PRO A 56 9.27 3.26 8.62
CA PRO A 56 8.67 2.17 7.87
C PRO A 56 7.13 2.24 7.88
N VAL A 57 6.50 1.79 6.81
CA VAL A 57 5.03 1.84 6.65
C VAL A 57 4.49 0.47 6.27
N TYR A 58 3.49 0.00 7.01
CA TYR A 58 2.77 -1.24 6.72
C TYR A 58 1.34 -0.93 6.28
N ILE A 59 0.98 -1.30 5.05
CA ILE A 59 -0.39 -1.15 4.52
C ILE A 59 -1.10 -2.50 4.59
N CYS A 60 -2.17 -2.56 5.38
CA CYS A 60 -2.92 -3.79 5.63
C CYS A 60 -4.44 -3.55 5.60
N SER A 61 -5.20 -4.65 5.56
CA SER A 61 -6.65 -4.64 5.72
C SER A 61 -7.01 -4.49 7.21
N SER A 62 -7.96 -3.62 7.52
CA SER A 62 -8.48 -3.49 8.88
C SER A 62 -9.26 -4.72 9.37
N LEU A 63 -9.68 -5.61 8.45
CA LEU A 63 -10.38 -6.85 8.79
C LEU A 63 -9.42 -8.01 9.13
N LYS A 64 -8.12 -7.81 8.96
CA LYS A 64 -7.10 -8.82 9.26
C LYS A 64 -6.75 -8.74 10.74
N ALA A 65 -7.10 -9.78 11.50
CA ALA A 65 -7.03 -9.80 12.97
C ALA A 65 -5.60 -9.65 13.53
N ASP A 66 -4.62 -10.20 12.83
CA ASP A 66 -3.20 -10.24 13.17
C ASP A 66 -2.38 -9.11 12.51
N ALA A 67 -3.03 -8.16 11.83
CA ALA A 67 -2.34 -7.13 11.05
C ALA A 67 -1.36 -6.27 11.85
N MET A 68 -1.65 -6.01 13.13
CA MET A 68 -0.76 -5.23 14.01
C MET A 68 0.46 -6.02 14.47
N ILE A 69 0.33 -7.34 14.65
CA ILE A 69 1.45 -8.20 15.00
C ILE A 69 2.41 -8.29 13.82
N GLU A 70 1.88 -8.56 12.63
CA GLU A 70 2.69 -8.57 11.39
C GLU A 70 3.37 -7.24 11.14
N ALA A 71 2.66 -6.11 11.33
CA ALA A 71 3.27 -4.80 11.18
C ALA A 71 4.50 -4.65 12.09
N ALA A 72 4.42 -5.06 13.35
CA ALA A 72 5.53 -4.96 14.29
C ALA A 72 6.70 -5.91 13.96
N GLU A 73 6.44 -7.04 13.30
CA GLU A 73 7.47 -8.03 12.94
C GLU A 73 8.16 -7.70 11.62
N GLU A 74 7.41 -7.24 10.62
CA GLU A 74 7.86 -7.02 9.25
C GLU A 74 8.48 -5.63 9.02
N THR A 75 8.23 -4.66 9.91
CA THR A 75 8.80 -3.31 9.80
C THR A 75 10.06 -3.08 10.64
N LYS A 76 10.77 -4.16 11.00
CA LYS A 76 12.03 -4.10 11.76
C LYS A 76 13.23 -3.72 10.89
#